data_AF-A0A2E6VAB7-F1
#
_entry.id   AF-A0A2E6VAB7-F1
#
_cell.length_a   1.000
_cell.length_b   1.000
_cell.length_c   1.000
_cell.angle_alpha   90.00
_cell.angle_beta   90.00
_cell.angle_gamma   90.00
#
_symmetry.space_group_name_H-M   'P 1'
#
loop_
_entity.id
_entity.type
_entity.pdbx_description
1 polymer ?
#
loop_
_entity_poly.entity_id
_entity_poly.type
_entity_poly.pdbx_seq_one_letter_code
_entity_poly.pdbx_strand_id
1 'polypeptide(L)'
;MTISNAQSYLGYVSKQVNFRTEANTNCTVISTLQRGTALFIISKEKINGFYQVLNIETNKEGFVHSNFVQLDRALPKNEDGIFTPVGKTSSSKPVIKIHNNTSLTLTLKLNSDLYTFSPQERKTLTLTSGSYTYRASAPGVLPDYGTENMQSNYEYEWSFYVSTSRN
;
A
#
# COMPACT_ATOMS: atom_id res chain seq x y z
N MET A 1 9.15 11.99 19.85
CA MET A 1 8.65 11.90 18.46
C MET A 1 7.70 10.73 18.42
N THR A 2 6.40 11.00 18.40
CA THR A 2 5.36 9.97 18.34
C THR A 2 5.48 9.25 17.00
N ILE A 3 5.79 7.96 17.04
CA ILE A 3 5.51 7.07 15.92
C ILE A 3 4.01 7.21 15.70
N SER A 4 3.62 7.90 14.63
CA SER A 4 2.25 7.84 14.15
C SER A 4 2.00 6.39 13.80
N ASN A 5 1.35 5.66 14.72
CA ASN A 5 0.86 4.32 14.48
C ASN A 5 -0.29 4.45 13.48
N ALA A 6 0.05 4.66 12.22
CA ALA A 6 -0.88 4.64 11.10
C ALA A 6 -1.36 3.19 10.90
N GLN A 7 -2.31 2.79 11.74
CA GLN A 7 -2.99 1.51 11.68
C GLN A 7 -3.96 1.54 10.50
N SER A 8 -3.83 0.57 9.59
CA SER A 8 -4.77 0.39 8.47
C SER A 8 -5.85 -0.64 8.83
N TYR A 9 -6.95 -0.60 8.09
CA TYR A 9 -8.14 -1.41 8.39
C TYR A 9 -8.69 -2.03 7.10
N LEU A 10 -9.31 -3.19 7.25
CA LEU A 10 -10.24 -3.69 6.26
C LEU A 10 -11.59 -3.01 6.48
N GLY A 11 -12.22 -2.58 5.40
CA GLY A 11 -13.57 -2.05 5.42
C GLY A 11 -14.34 -2.41 4.17
N TYR A 12 -15.64 -2.18 4.23
CA TYR A 12 -16.57 -2.50 3.14
C TYR A 12 -17.52 -1.34 2.90
N VAL A 13 -17.85 -1.11 1.64
CA VAL A 13 -18.88 -0.13 1.27
C VAL A 13 -20.24 -0.61 1.78
N SER A 14 -20.90 0.19 2.62
CA SER A 14 -22.19 -0.17 3.25
C SER A 14 -23.39 0.12 2.34
N LYS A 15 -23.29 1.12 1.48
CA LYS A 15 -24.25 1.49 0.43
C LYS A 15 -23.50 2.14 -0.72
N GLN A 16 -24.05 2.05 -1.94
CA GLN A 16 -23.46 2.64 -3.14
C GLN A 16 -22.96 4.07 -2.90
N VAL A 17 -21.71 4.34 -3.30
CA VAL A 17 -21.02 5.61 -3.02
C VAL A 17 -20.02 5.95 -4.13
N ASN A 18 -19.79 7.24 -4.36
CA ASN A 18 -18.76 7.71 -5.29
C ASN A 18 -17.37 7.54 -4.69
N PHE A 19 -16.46 6.98 -5.48
CA PHE A 19 -15.03 6.94 -5.24
C PHE A 19 -14.35 8.09 -5.98
N ARG A 20 -13.58 8.89 -5.27
CA ARG A 20 -13.18 10.23 -5.71
C ARG A 20 -11.68 10.45 -5.68
N THR A 21 -11.20 11.39 -6.47
CA THR A 21 -9.77 11.77 -6.50
C THR A 21 -9.36 12.54 -5.25
N GLU A 22 -10.28 13.29 -4.62
CA GLU A 22 -10.03 14.10 -3.44
C GLU A 22 -11.13 13.94 -2.38
N ALA A 23 -10.82 14.40 -1.17
CA ALA A 23 -11.73 14.40 -0.02
C ALA A 23 -12.76 15.54 -0.06
N ASN A 24 -13.52 15.65 -1.16
CA ASN A 24 -14.63 16.60 -1.27
C ASN A 24 -15.66 16.14 -2.32
N THR A 25 -16.85 16.76 -2.37
CA THR A 25 -17.92 16.36 -3.29
C THR A 25 -17.84 16.95 -4.69
N ASN A 26 -16.96 17.94 -4.90
CA ASN A 26 -16.86 18.73 -6.14
C ASN A 26 -15.73 18.24 -7.06
N CYS A 27 -14.85 17.37 -6.56
CA CYS A 27 -13.77 16.78 -7.34
C CYS A 27 -14.27 15.64 -8.26
N THR A 28 -13.36 15.19 -9.12
CA THR A 28 -13.57 14.11 -10.07
C THR A 28 -13.96 12.81 -9.38
N VAL A 29 -15.01 12.17 -9.90
CA VAL A 29 -15.41 10.81 -9.53
C VAL A 29 -14.59 9.82 -10.37
N ILE A 30 -13.79 9.00 -9.70
CA ILE A 30 -13.02 7.91 -10.32
C ILE A 30 -13.97 6.81 -10.81
N SER A 31 -14.93 6.43 -9.96
CA SER A 31 -15.97 5.43 -10.25
C SER A 31 -17.04 5.43 -9.15
N THR A 32 -18.07 4.61 -9.30
CA THR A 32 -19.04 4.32 -8.24
C THR A 32 -18.79 2.92 -7.67
N LEU A 33 -18.68 2.82 -6.35
CA LEU A 33 -18.49 1.55 -5.65
C LEU A 33 -19.84 1.01 -5.19
N GLN A 34 -20.04 -0.29 -5.36
CA GLN A 34 -21.26 -0.97 -4.93
C GLN A 34 -21.15 -1.40 -3.47
N ARG A 35 -22.30 -1.66 -2.84
CA ARG A 35 -22.33 -2.26 -1.50
C ARG A 35 -21.53 -3.57 -1.49
N GLY A 36 -20.72 -3.77 -0.46
CA GLY A 36 -19.87 -4.94 -0.29
C GLY A 36 -18.49 -4.83 -0.96
N THR A 37 -18.19 -3.77 -1.72
CA THR A 37 -16.83 -3.54 -2.23
C THR A 37 -15.84 -3.46 -1.07
N ALA A 38 -14.81 -4.30 -1.10
CA ALA A 38 -13.75 -4.36 -0.11
C ALA A 38 -12.74 -3.21 -0.31
N LEU A 39 -12.38 -2.56 0.80
CA LEU A 39 -11.50 -1.41 0.83
C LEU A 39 -10.39 -1.64 1.86
N PHE A 40 -9.17 -1.33 1.46
CA PHE A 40 -8.07 -1.11 2.40
C PHE A 40 -8.15 0.36 2.84
N ILE A 41 -8.52 0.58 4.10
CA ILE A 41 -8.63 1.90 4.69
C ILE A 41 -7.25 2.29 5.23
N ILE A 42 -6.65 3.33 4.65
CA ILE A 42 -5.25 3.68 4.94
C ILE A 42 -5.09 4.07 6.41
N SER A 43 -5.99 4.87 6.94
CA SER A 43 -6.11 5.17 8.37
C SER A 43 -7.55 5.53 8.73
N LYS A 44 -7.87 5.54 10.03
CA LYS A 44 -9.16 6.04 10.53
C LYS A 44 -9.27 7.57 10.50
N GLU A 45 -8.19 8.27 10.18
CA GLU A 45 -8.22 9.71 10.08
C GLU A 45 -9.07 10.13 8.88
N LYS A 46 -9.91 11.12 9.12
CA LYS A 46 -10.85 11.63 8.11
C LYS A 46 -10.36 12.97 7.62
N ILE A 47 -10.33 13.14 6.32
CA ILE A 47 -10.09 14.43 5.68
C ILE A 47 -11.45 14.90 5.19
N ASN A 48 -11.98 16.00 5.73
CA ASN A 48 -13.30 16.54 5.37
C ASN A 48 -14.45 15.51 5.39
N GLY A 49 -14.40 14.53 6.31
CA GLY A 49 -15.40 13.46 6.40
C GLY A 49 -15.18 12.26 5.46
N PHE A 50 -14.11 12.24 4.67
CA PHE A 50 -13.74 11.14 3.78
C PHE A 50 -12.61 10.30 4.38
N TYR A 51 -12.65 8.99 4.14
CA TYR A 51 -11.49 8.13 4.31
C TYR A 51 -10.66 8.13 3.02
N GLN A 52 -9.33 8.15 3.17
CA GLN A 52 -8.44 7.74 2.09
C GLN A 52 -8.38 6.21 2.07
N VAL A 53 -8.62 5.63 0.90
CA VAL A 53 -8.76 4.18 0.73
C VAL A 53 -8.05 3.70 -0.53
N LEU A 54 -7.70 2.43 -0.54
CA LEU A 54 -7.37 1.67 -1.75
C LEU A 54 -8.52 0.69 -2.01
N ASN A 55 -9.10 0.72 -3.21
CA ASN A 55 -10.00 -0.32 -3.66
C ASN A 55 -9.17 -1.58 -3.95
N ILE A 56 -9.39 -2.64 -3.16
CA ILE A 56 -8.56 -3.86 -3.18
C ILE A 56 -8.64 -4.55 -4.55
N GLU A 57 -9.84 -4.63 -5.13
CA GLU A 57 -10.05 -5.30 -6.42
C GLU A 57 -9.29 -4.61 -7.55
N THR A 58 -9.38 -3.28 -7.61
CA THR A 58 -8.82 -2.50 -8.74
C THR A 58 -7.41 -1.97 -8.47
N ASN A 59 -6.91 -2.07 -7.24
CA ASN A 59 -5.67 -1.47 -6.76
C ASN A 59 -5.57 0.05 -6.97
N LYS A 60 -6.72 0.76 -6.99
CA LYS A 60 -6.77 2.23 -7.14
C LYS A 60 -6.92 2.91 -5.78
N GLU A 61 -6.11 3.94 -5.54
CA GLU A 61 -6.25 4.84 -4.38
C GLU A 61 -7.24 5.98 -4.67
N GLY A 62 -7.91 6.46 -3.62
CA GLY A 62 -8.79 7.62 -3.68
C GLY A 62 -9.54 7.83 -2.36
N PHE A 63 -10.69 8.51 -2.43
CA PHE A 63 -11.46 8.91 -1.27
C PHE A 63 -12.91 8.44 -1.34
N VAL A 64 -13.44 8.00 -0.20
CA VAL A 64 -14.85 7.59 -0.02
C VAL A 64 -15.40 8.27 1.23
N HIS A 65 -16.63 8.80 1.13
CA HIS A 65 -17.26 9.46 2.27
C HIS A 65 -17.50 8.47 3.40
N SER A 66 -17.04 8.78 4.62
CA SER A 66 -16.93 7.81 5.72
C SER A 66 -18.26 7.19 6.16
N ASN A 67 -19.39 7.91 6.02
CA ASN A 67 -20.72 7.37 6.35
C ASN A 67 -21.13 6.15 5.48
N PHE A 68 -20.47 5.92 4.35
CA PHE A 68 -20.74 4.80 3.45
C PHE A 68 -19.74 3.66 3.60
N VAL A 69 -18.92 3.67 4.64
CA VAL A 69 -17.91 2.65 4.91
C VAL A 69 -18.17 2.02 6.27
N GLN A 70 -18.35 0.70 6.27
CA GLN A 70 -18.32 -0.12 7.47
C GLN A 70 -16.89 -0.62 7.68
N LEU A 71 -16.26 -0.25 8.80
CA LEU A 71 -14.98 -0.82 9.20
C LEU A 71 -15.19 -2.23 9.74
N ASP A 72 -14.36 -3.18 9.31
CA ASP A 72 -14.40 -4.58 9.76
C ASP A 72 -13.36 -4.80 10.87
N ARG A 73 -12.08 -4.88 10.51
CA ARG A 73 -10.99 -5.14 11.46
C ARG A 73 -9.74 -4.35 11.16
N ALA A 74 -8.90 -4.17 12.17
CA ALA A 74 -7.53 -3.71 11.97
C ALA A 74 -6.75 -4.77 11.17
N LEU A 75 -5.93 -4.32 10.24
CA LEU A 75 -5.01 -5.19 9.52
C LEU A 75 -3.68 -5.26 10.28
N PRO A 76 -3.08 -6.43 10.47
CA PRO A 76 -1.78 -6.49 11.12
C PRO A 76 -0.77 -5.71 10.27
N LYS A 77 -0.02 -4.82 10.92
CA LYS A 77 1.14 -4.21 10.30
C LYS A 77 2.26 -5.25 10.27
N ASN A 78 2.98 -5.35 9.16
CA ASN A 78 4.17 -6.17 9.08
C ASN A 78 5.31 -5.44 9.83
N GLU A 79 5.72 -6.03 10.95
CA GLU A 79 6.78 -5.53 11.82
C GLU A 79 8.17 -6.09 11.44
N ASP A 80 8.21 -7.18 10.66
CA ASP A 80 9.45 -7.84 10.22
C ASP A 80 10.03 -7.18 8.95
N GLY A 81 9.22 -6.39 8.24
CA GLY A 81 9.59 -5.77 6.97
C GLY A 81 9.43 -6.72 5.78
N ILE A 82 9.82 -6.24 4.60
CA ILE A 82 9.77 -7.03 3.35
C ILE A 82 11.12 -7.12 2.66
N PHE A 83 12.06 -6.23 2.99
CA PHE A 83 13.34 -6.14 2.31
C PHE A 83 14.39 -6.93 3.08
N THR A 84 14.98 -7.94 2.44
CA THR A 84 16.04 -8.74 3.06
C THR A 84 17.40 -8.09 2.76
N PRO A 85 18.19 -7.69 3.77
CA PRO A 85 19.55 -7.21 3.53
C PRO A 85 20.42 -8.36 3.03
N VAL A 86 21.09 -8.19 1.89
CA VAL A 86 21.98 -9.21 1.31
C VAL A 86 23.46 -8.91 1.50
N GLY A 87 23.80 -7.69 1.90
CA GLY A 87 25.16 -7.30 2.25
C GLY A 87 25.44 -5.83 2.03
N LYS A 88 26.70 -5.45 2.24
CA LYS A 88 27.18 -4.09 1.97
C LYS A 88 27.63 -3.95 0.52
N THR A 89 27.53 -2.74 -0.01
CA THR A 89 27.99 -2.37 -1.36
C THR A 89 28.93 -1.18 -1.32
N SER A 90 29.54 -0.88 -2.46
CA SER A 90 30.33 0.34 -2.68
C SER A 90 29.46 1.60 -2.83
N SER A 91 28.15 1.46 -3.04
CA SER A 91 27.24 2.60 -3.10
C SER A 91 27.11 3.24 -1.72
N SER A 92 27.13 4.57 -1.64
CA SER A 92 26.82 5.28 -0.39
C SER A 92 25.32 5.25 -0.07
N LYS A 93 24.47 5.00 -1.07
CA LYS A 93 23.01 4.93 -0.95
C LYS A 93 22.53 3.48 -0.89
N PRO A 94 21.46 3.17 -0.14
CA PRO A 94 20.82 1.86 -0.17
C PRO A 94 20.35 1.51 -1.58
N VAL A 95 20.61 0.27 -1.99
CA VAL A 95 20.19 -0.30 -3.27
C VAL A 95 19.21 -1.43 -2.99
N ILE A 96 18.11 -1.49 -3.74
CA ILE A 96 17.08 -2.50 -3.56
C ILE A 96 16.77 -3.16 -4.89
N LYS A 97 17.01 -4.47 -4.98
CA LYS A 97 16.61 -5.29 -6.12
C LYS A 97 15.24 -5.88 -5.85
N ILE A 98 14.29 -5.53 -6.70
CA ILE A 98 12.89 -5.92 -6.57
C ILE A 98 12.51 -6.80 -7.76
N HIS A 99 11.87 -7.92 -7.48
CA HIS A 99 11.28 -8.80 -8.48
C HIS A 99 9.79 -8.97 -8.23
N ASN A 100 8.95 -8.60 -9.20
CA ASN A 100 7.54 -8.95 -9.18
C ASN A 100 7.35 -10.38 -9.68
N ASN A 101 7.41 -11.37 -8.79
CA ASN A 101 7.28 -12.79 -9.14
C ASN A 101 5.81 -13.23 -9.24
N THR A 102 4.97 -12.40 -9.85
CA THR A 102 3.52 -12.67 -10.01
C THR A 102 3.07 -12.45 -11.44
N SER A 103 1.83 -12.83 -11.74
CA SER A 103 1.13 -12.49 -12.99
C SER A 103 0.37 -11.15 -12.92
N LEU A 104 0.41 -10.46 -11.78
CA LEU A 104 -0.28 -9.20 -11.53
C LEU A 104 0.69 -8.03 -11.59
N THR A 105 0.17 -6.83 -11.81
CA THR A 105 0.95 -5.60 -11.61
C THR A 105 1.13 -5.36 -10.11
N LEU A 106 2.38 -5.27 -9.66
CA LEU A 106 2.73 -4.83 -8.32
C LEU A 106 2.80 -3.30 -8.27
N THR A 107 2.17 -2.72 -7.26
CA THR A 107 2.34 -1.34 -6.84
C THR A 107 3.05 -1.34 -5.50
N LEU A 108 4.23 -0.73 -5.44
CA LEU A 108 4.96 -0.49 -4.20
C LEU A 108 4.95 1.01 -3.91
N LYS A 109 4.32 1.40 -2.82
CA LYS A 109 4.39 2.77 -2.30
C LYS A 109 5.45 2.83 -1.20
N LEU A 110 6.41 3.74 -1.33
CA LEU A 110 7.43 4.02 -0.32
C LEU A 110 7.28 5.49 0.10
N ASN A 111 6.82 5.73 1.33
CA ASN A 111 6.35 7.05 1.76
C ASN A 111 5.30 7.61 0.80
N SER A 112 5.66 8.66 0.05
CA SER A 112 4.80 9.28 -0.97
C SER A 112 5.10 8.78 -2.38
N ASP A 113 6.24 8.14 -2.60
CA ASP A 113 6.69 7.70 -3.92
C ASP A 113 5.99 6.41 -4.32
N LEU A 114 5.54 6.34 -5.57
CA LEU A 114 4.81 5.21 -6.11
C LEU A 114 5.61 4.55 -7.23
N TYR A 115 5.88 3.26 -7.07
CA TYR A 115 6.57 2.43 -8.05
C TYR A 115 5.63 1.35 -8.56
N THR A 116 5.68 1.10 -9.87
CA THR A 116 4.93 0.02 -10.51
C THR A 116 5.87 -0.96 -11.20
N PHE A 117 5.48 -2.22 -11.12
CA PHE A 117 6.22 -3.34 -11.68
C PHE A 117 5.24 -4.21 -12.48
N SER A 118 5.51 -4.35 -13.77
CA SER A 118 4.80 -5.29 -14.64
C SER A 118 5.00 -6.73 -14.14
N PRO A 119 4.13 -7.68 -14.53
CA PRO A 119 4.33 -9.09 -14.22
C PRO A 119 5.75 -9.55 -14.60
N GLN A 120 6.41 -10.29 -13.69
CA GLN A 120 7.78 -10.81 -13.86
C GLN A 120 8.88 -9.73 -14.00
N GLU A 121 8.55 -8.45 -13.83
CA GLU A 121 9.54 -7.37 -13.94
C GLU A 121 10.54 -7.41 -12.79
N ARG A 122 11.82 -7.17 -13.11
CA ARG A 122 12.88 -6.91 -12.16
C ARG A 122 13.35 -5.47 -12.32
N LYS A 123 13.49 -4.76 -11.20
CA LYS A 123 13.97 -3.38 -11.17
C LYS A 123 14.87 -3.18 -9.96
N THR A 124 15.84 -2.29 -10.12
CA THR A 124 16.69 -1.85 -9.01
C THR A 124 16.35 -0.41 -8.67
N LEU A 125 16.12 -0.13 -7.39
CA LEU A 125 15.89 1.21 -6.88
C LEU A 125 17.09 1.66 -6.04
N THR A 126 17.41 2.95 -6.10
CA THR A 126 18.40 3.58 -5.23
C THR A 126 17.68 4.59 -4.36
N LEU A 127 17.67 4.37 -3.04
CA LEU A 127 16.95 5.22 -2.09
C LEU A 127 17.90 6.11 -1.28
N THR A 128 17.35 6.95 -0.43
CA THR A 128 18.10 7.59 0.65
C THR A 128 18.05 6.71 1.90
N SER A 129 19.07 6.76 2.75
CA SER A 129 19.02 6.06 4.03
C SER A 129 17.96 6.68 4.95
N GLY A 130 17.25 5.85 5.70
CA GLY A 130 16.25 6.28 6.66
C GLY A 130 15.05 5.36 6.73
N SER A 131 14.05 5.78 7.50
CA SER A 131 12.81 5.04 7.68
C SER A 131 11.81 5.33 6.57
N TYR A 132 11.23 4.26 6.01
CA TYR A 132 10.19 4.30 4.99
C TYR A 132 8.95 3.59 5.52
N THR A 133 7.78 4.25 5.43
CA THR A 133 6.53 3.49 5.41
C THR A 133 6.40 2.86 4.03
N TYR A 134 5.95 1.60 3.98
CA TYR A 134 5.70 0.94 2.72
C TYR A 134 4.29 0.38 2.65
N ARG A 135 3.79 0.24 1.42
CA ARG A 135 2.64 -0.59 1.10
C ARG A 135 2.88 -1.30 -0.23
N ALA A 136 2.85 -2.63 -0.20
CA ALA A 136 2.87 -3.48 -1.38
C ALA A 136 1.44 -3.93 -1.69
N SER A 137 0.96 -3.64 -2.90
CA SER A 137 -0.42 -3.97 -3.29
C SER A 137 -0.53 -4.39 -4.75
N ALA A 138 -1.51 -5.25 -5.04
CA ALA A 138 -1.83 -5.72 -6.37
C ALA A 138 -3.37 -5.89 -6.50
N PRO A 139 -3.93 -5.86 -7.72
CA PRO A 139 -5.37 -6.06 -7.94
C PRO A 139 -5.88 -7.36 -7.32
N GLY A 140 -6.96 -7.28 -6.54
CA GLY A 140 -7.57 -8.42 -5.86
C GLY A 140 -6.79 -8.95 -4.65
N VAL A 141 -5.67 -8.33 -4.28
CA VAL A 141 -4.79 -8.78 -3.19
C VAL A 141 -4.86 -7.80 -2.03
N LEU A 142 -5.09 -8.31 -0.82
CA LEU A 142 -5.02 -7.51 0.39
C LEU A 142 -3.59 -6.93 0.54
N PRO A 143 -3.42 -5.61 0.66
CA PRO A 143 -2.09 -5.02 0.75
C PRO A 143 -1.31 -5.48 1.99
N ASP A 144 -0.01 -5.72 1.81
CA ASP A 144 0.95 -5.77 2.91
C ASP A 144 1.52 -4.36 3.15
N TYR A 145 1.71 -3.98 4.41
CA TYR A 145 2.18 -2.65 4.77
C TYR A 145 2.96 -2.68 6.08
N GLY A 146 3.92 -1.78 6.20
CA GLY A 146 4.83 -1.78 7.32
C GLY A 146 5.78 -0.59 7.32
N THR A 147 6.88 -0.75 8.02
CA THR A 147 7.97 0.22 8.05
C THR A 147 9.28 -0.51 7.80
N GLU A 148 10.15 0.06 6.99
CA GLU A 148 11.48 -0.47 6.73
C GLU A 148 12.53 0.61 7.04
N ASN A 149 13.64 0.23 7.66
CA ASN A 149 14.77 1.12 7.84
C ASN A 149 15.90 0.80 6.84
N MET A 150 16.09 1.68 5.88
CA MET A 150 17.11 1.55 4.83
C MET A 150 18.44 2.10 5.32
N GLN A 151 19.45 1.25 5.42
CA GLN A 151 20.79 1.64 5.84
C GLN A 151 21.61 2.10 4.63
N SER A 152 22.35 3.20 4.79
CA SER A 152 23.40 3.58 3.83
C SER A 152 24.32 2.38 3.60
N ASN A 153 24.88 2.27 2.40
CA ASN A 153 25.81 1.20 1.98
C ASN A 153 25.30 -0.23 1.98
N TYR A 154 24.00 -0.48 2.16
CA TYR A 154 23.43 -1.83 2.03
C TYR A 154 22.77 -2.07 0.67
N GLU A 155 22.83 -3.33 0.23
CA GLU A 155 21.94 -3.89 -0.77
C GLU A 155 20.88 -4.74 -0.10
N TYR A 156 19.67 -4.61 -0.62
CA TYR A 156 18.50 -5.36 -0.21
C TYR A 156 17.91 -6.08 -1.41
N GLU A 157 17.27 -7.22 -1.14
CA GLU A 157 16.48 -7.95 -2.12
C GLU A 157 15.06 -8.17 -1.62
N TRP A 158 14.11 -8.14 -2.54
CA TRP A 158 12.74 -8.53 -2.29
C TRP A 158 12.10 -9.13 -3.54
N SER A 159 11.44 -10.27 -3.36
CA SER A 159 10.57 -10.86 -4.37
C SER A 159 9.12 -10.79 -3.88
N PHE A 160 8.27 -10.12 -4.64
CA PHE A 160 6.84 -10.09 -4.36
C PHE A 160 6.18 -11.36 -4.86
N TYR A 161 5.35 -11.97 -4.01
CA TYR A 161 4.53 -13.13 -4.29
C TYR A 161 3.13 -12.94 -3.67
N VAL A 162 2.12 -13.61 -4.23
CA VAL A 162 0.76 -13.62 -3.66
C VAL A 162 0.55 -14.95 -2.96
N SER A 163 0.36 -14.90 -1.64
CA SER A 163 -0.07 -16.08 -0.88
C SER A 163 -1.59 -16.16 -0.87
N THR A 164 -2.13 -17.35 -1.09
CA THR A 164 -3.55 -17.63 -0.87
C THR A 164 -3.66 -18.51 0.37
N SER A 165 -4.19 -17.96 1.46
CA SER A 165 -4.65 -18.79 2.57
C SER A 165 -5.91 -19.51 2.11
N ARG A 166 -5.79 -20.80 1.80
CA ARG A 166 -6.95 -21.69 1.77
C ARG A 166 -7.35 -21.96 3.22
N ASN A 167 -8.48 -21.39 3.64
CA ASN A 167 -9.18 -21.86 4.84
C ASN A 167 -9.80 -23.22 4.58
#